data_AF-A0A381YEH5-F1
#
_entry.id   AF-A0A381YEH5-F1
#
_cell.length_a   1.000
_cell.length_b   1.000
_cell.length_c   1.000
_cell.angle_alpha   90.00
_cell.angle_beta   90.00
_cell.angle_gamma   90.00
#
_symmetry.space_group_name_H-M   'P 1'
#
loop_
_entity.id
_entity.type
_entity.pdbx_description
1 polymer ?
#
loop_
_entity_poly.entity_id
_entity_poly.type
_entity_poly.pdbx_seq_one_letter_code
_entity_poly.pdbx_strand_id
1 'polypeptide(L)'
;MSKTINIIGKSPFGASSGVYEAQIAITADKPSNESIDAQTFDSLWKDDFHLKVSKGNFSETLGSNSNPIPDTVFRLDSIWITVRDLFSSAHTTFEFNTSQETKQVKDPPKSDKIQQTPKPRQIVKEDVQKPRGNRGLQGDRGDKGITGPMGLPGDGGEKGPTGPTGPPGSPGDKGIQGPPGE
;
A
#
# COMPACT_ATOMS: atom_id res chain seq x y z
N MET A 1 4.96 11.52 -21.43
CA MET A 1 4.51 11.36 -20.02
C MET A 1 3.95 9.97 -19.86
N SER A 2 4.25 9.29 -18.77
CA SER A 2 3.63 8.00 -18.45
C SER A 2 2.16 8.23 -18.09
N LYS A 3 1.27 7.36 -18.58
CA LYS A 3 -0.15 7.40 -18.20
C LYS A 3 -0.30 6.87 -16.78
N THR A 4 -1.23 7.46 -16.04
CA THR A 4 -1.53 7.11 -14.65
C THR A 4 -3.01 6.84 -14.48
N ILE A 5 -3.39 6.08 -13.45
CA ILE A 5 -4.78 5.81 -13.09
C ILE A 5 -4.97 6.19 -11.63
N ASN A 6 -5.96 7.04 -11.32
CA ASN A 6 -6.32 7.35 -9.94
C ASN A 6 -7.45 6.42 -9.48
N ILE A 7 -7.16 5.59 -8.49
CA ILE A 7 -8.13 4.66 -7.92
C ILE A 7 -8.59 5.12 -6.54
N ILE A 8 -9.85 4.87 -6.24
CA ILE A 8 -10.45 5.08 -4.91
C ILE A 8 -11.23 3.81 -4.58
N GLY A 9 -11.05 3.28 -3.37
CA GLY A 9 -11.67 2.03 -2.99
C GLY A 9 -11.83 1.83 -1.49
N LYS A 10 -12.44 0.70 -1.14
CA LYS A 10 -12.43 0.15 0.22
C LYS A 10 -11.16 -0.65 0.43
N SER A 11 -10.46 -0.40 1.53
CA SER A 11 -9.23 -1.12 1.84
C SER A 11 -9.54 -2.52 2.39
N PRO A 12 -8.61 -3.48 2.30
CA PRO A 12 -8.77 -4.80 2.91
C PRO A 12 -8.61 -4.78 4.45
N PHE A 13 -8.17 -3.66 5.03
CA PHE A 13 -7.82 -3.52 6.44
C PHE A 13 -9.00 -3.12 7.36
N GLY A 14 -10.23 -3.36 6.91
CA GLY A 14 -11.46 -3.03 7.66
C GLY A 14 -11.69 -1.51 7.79
N ALA A 15 -12.27 -1.07 8.91
CA ALA A 15 -12.58 0.35 9.17
C ALA A 15 -11.39 1.16 9.72
N SER A 16 -10.25 0.51 9.92
CA SER A 16 -9.05 1.12 10.50
C SER A 16 -8.47 2.22 9.62
N SER A 17 -7.78 3.17 10.25
CA SER A 17 -7.00 4.20 9.55
C SER A 17 -5.53 3.98 9.86
N GLY A 18 -4.65 4.21 8.88
CA GLY A 18 -3.23 3.94 9.03
C GLY A 18 -2.48 3.95 7.70
N VAL A 19 -1.20 3.59 7.76
CA VAL A 19 -0.37 3.32 6.59
C VAL A 19 -0.05 1.83 6.59
N TYR A 20 -0.24 1.18 5.45
CA TYR A 20 -0.07 -0.25 5.28
C TYR A 20 0.82 -0.52 4.07
N GLU A 21 1.64 -1.56 4.11
CA GLU A 21 2.35 -2.04 2.92
C GLU A 21 1.41 -2.93 2.12
N ALA A 22 1.09 -2.53 0.90
CA ALA A 22 0.16 -3.23 0.05
C ALA A 22 0.69 -3.36 -1.37
N GLN A 23 0.48 -4.51 -1.99
CA GLN A 23 0.66 -4.69 -3.42
C GLN A 23 -0.65 -4.38 -4.13
N ILE A 24 -0.58 -3.54 -5.16
CA ILE A 24 -1.71 -3.25 -6.04
C ILE A 24 -1.41 -3.83 -7.42
N ALA A 25 -2.33 -4.65 -7.93
CA ALA A 25 -2.24 -5.25 -9.24
C ALA A 25 -3.43 -4.87 -10.13
N ILE A 26 -3.17 -4.71 -11.42
CA ILE A 26 -4.17 -4.52 -12.48
C ILE A 26 -4.28 -5.82 -13.26
N THR A 27 -5.49 -6.28 -13.47
CA THR A 27 -5.83 -7.52 -14.18
C THR A 27 -6.91 -7.26 -15.22
N ALA A 28 -6.95 -8.04 -16.30
CA ALA A 28 -7.98 -7.92 -17.32
C ALA A 28 -9.33 -8.48 -16.82
N ASP A 29 -9.28 -9.66 -16.23
CA ASP A 29 -10.43 -10.39 -15.70
C ASP A 29 -10.34 -10.49 -14.18
N LYS A 30 -11.49 -10.69 -13.52
CA LYS A 30 -11.55 -10.83 -12.07
C LYS A 30 -10.78 -12.08 -11.61
N PRO A 31 -9.71 -11.95 -10.82
CA PRO A 31 -9.04 -13.12 -10.25
C PRO A 31 -9.93 -13.80 -9.20
N SER A 32 -9.81 -15.12 -9.07
CA SER A 32 -10.46 -15.89 -8.00
C SER A 32 -9.72 -15.68 -6.67
N ASN A 33 -10.43 -15.80 -5.54
CA ASN A 33 -9.79 -15.65 -4.21
C ASN A 33 -8.63 -16.64 -4.03
N GLU A 34 -8.79 -17.89 -4.47
CA GLU A 34 -7.74 -18.91 -4.38
C GLU A 34 -6.50 -18.51 -5.20
N SER A 35 -6.68 -17.98 -6.41
CA SER A 35 -5.56 -17.47 -7.22
C SER A 35 -4.89 -16.24 -6.58
N ILE A 36 -5.66 -15.39 -5.90
CA ILE A 36 -5.13 -14.23 -5.16
C ILE A 36 -4.25 -14.68 -4.00
N ASP A 37 -4.76 -15.61 -3.19
CA ASP A 37 -4.05 -16.18 -2.03
C ASP A 37 -2.78 -16.94 -2.46
N ALA A 38 -2.87 -17.71 -3.55
CA ALA A 38 -1.73 -18.42 -4.13
C ALA A 38 -0.80 -17.53 -4.97
N GLN A 39 -1.18 -16.28 -5.23
CA GLN A 39 -0.46 -15.33 -6.10
C GLN A 39 -0.22 -15.85 -7.54
N THR A 40 -1.14 -16.64 -8.07
CA THR A 40 -1.01 -17.33 -9.38
C THR A 40 -1.80 -16.68 -10.51
N PHE A 41 -2.29 -15.45 -10.34
CA PHE A 41 -3.07 -14.75 -11.36
C PHE A 41 -2.24 -13.84 -12.27
N ASP A 42 -2.67 -13.72 -13.53
CA ASP A 42 -2.04 -12.86 -14.53
C ASP A 42 -2.30 -11.38 -14.24
N SER A 43 -1.23 -10.68 -13.88
CA SER A 43 -1.25 -9.23 -13.68
C SER A 43 -0.71 -8.52 -14.91
N LEU A 44 -1.50 -7.59 -15.46
CA LEU A 44 -1.06 -6.68 -16.53
C LEU A 44 -0.05 -5.66 -16.00
N TRP A 45 -0.18 -5.30 -14.73
CA TRP A 45 0.71 -4.39 -14.02
C TRP A 45 0.59 -4.65 -12.53
N LYS A 46 1.65 -4.41 -11.77
CA LYS A 46 1.64 -4.44 -10.30
C LYS A 46 2.75 -3.57 -9.73
N ASP A 47 2.53 -3.07 -8.52
CA ASP A 47 3.54 -2.34 -7.74
C ASP A 47 3.21 -2.41 -6.24
N ASP A 48 4.21 -2.09 -5.41
CA ASP A 48 4.11 -2.08 -3.96
C ASP A 48 3.98 -0.64 -3.44
N PHE A 49 3.12 -0.43 -2.45
CA PHE A 49 2.73 0.89 -1.97
C PHE A 49 2.68 0.95 -0.44
N HIS A 50 3.10 2.10 0.08
CA HIS A 50 2.77 2.53 1.45
C HIS A 50 1.36 3.15 1.44
N LEU A 51 0.34 2.30 1.40
CA LEU A 51 -1.05 2.68 1.20
C LEU A 51 -1.61 3.42 2.42
N LYS A 52 -2.05 4.66 2.20
CA LYS A 52 -2.72 5.46 3.22
C LYS A 52 -4.21 5.16 3.24
N VAL A 53 -4.69 4.67 4.38
CA VAL A 53 -6.09 4.33 4.59
C VAL A 53 -6.68 5.26 5.64
N SER A 54 -7.85 5.81 5.34
CA SER A 54 -8.65 6.63 6.24
C SER A 54 -10.06 6.09 6.31
N LYS A 55 -10.50 5.68 7.50
CA LYS A 55 -11.83 5.10 7.76
C LYS A 55 -12.19 3.94 6.82
N GLY A 56 -11.22 3.06 6.55
CA GLY A 56 -11.37 1.93 5.63
C GLY A 56 -11.45 2.28 4.14
N ASN A 57 -11.11 3.51 3.77
CA ASN A 57 -11.04 3.97 2.38
C ASN A 57 -9.61 4.39 2.03
N PHE A 58 -9.26 4.28 0.76
CA PHE A 58 -7.97 4.74 0.25
C PHE A 58 -8.15 5.45 -1.10
N SER A 59 -7.13 6.21 -1.49
CA SER A 59 -6.97 6.79 -2.82
C SER A 59 -5.50 6.66 -3.21
N GLU A 60 -5.23 6.19 -4.43
CA GLU A 60 -3.86 5.97 -4.89
C GLU A 60 -3.73 6.28 -6.39
N THR A 61 -2.56 6.77 -6.79
CA THR A 61 -2.23 7.00 -8.20
C THR A 61 -1.32 5.88 -8.68
N LEU A 62 -1.84 5.06 -9.59
CA LEU A 62 -1.11 3.96 -10.21
C LEU A 62 -0.34 4.43 -11.43
N GLY A 63 0.82 3.81 -11.65
CA GLY A 63 1.72 4.10 -12.76
C GLY A 63 2.69 5.23 -12.46
N SER A 64 3.94 5.03 -12.88
CA SER A 64 5.01 6.02 -12.75
C SER A 64 5.94 5.96 -13.96
N ASN A 65 6.94 6.83 -14.02
CA ASN A 65 7.98 6.72 -15.06
C ASN A 65 8.89 5.51 -14.85
N SER A 66 9.04 5.04 -13.61
CA SER A 66 9.86 3.86 -13.28
C SER A 66 9.10 2.55 -13.48
N ASN A 67 7.78 2.59 -13.33
CA ASN A 67 6.88 1.45 -13.53
C ASN A 67 5.63 1.91 -14.31
N PRO A 68 5.75 2.14 -15.63
CA PRO A 68 4.66 2.64 -16.44
C PRO A 68 3.57 1.58 -16.63
N ILE A 69 2.31 1.99 -16.57
CA ILE A 69 1.18 1.12 -16.89
C ILE A 69 1.19 0.84 -18.40
N PRO A 70 1.19 -0.44 -18.83
CA PRO A 70 1.19 -0.78 -20.24
C PRO A 70 -0.04 -0.24 -20.98
N ASP A 71 0.13 0.16 -22.25
CA ASP A 71 -0.97 0.66 -23.07
C ASP A 71 -2.10 -0.36 -23.27
N THR A 72 -1.85 -1.66 -23.06
CA THR A 72 -2.88 -2.71 -23.07
C THR A 72 -3.99 -2.44 -22.06
N VAL A 73 -3.66 -1.95 -20.87
CA VAL A 73 -4.63 -1.64 -19.80
C VAL A 73 -5.62 -0.57 -20.26
N PHE A 74 -5.14 0.48 -20.94
CA PHE A 74 -5.98 1.59 -21.40
C PHE A 74 -6.80 1.28 -22.65
N ARG A 75 -6.61 0.10 -23.27
CA ARG A 75 -7.43 -0.36 -24.40
C ARG A 75 -8.63 -1.19 -23.95
N LEU A 76 -8.66 -1.62 -22.69
CA LEU A 76 -9.77 -2.36 -22.10
C LEU A 76 -10.80 -1.37 -21.58
N ASP A 77 -12.09 -1.64 -21.75
CA ASP A 77 -13.17 -0.77 -21.21
C ASP A 77 -13.27 -0.84 -19.68
N SER A 78 -13.03 -2.03 -19.13
CA SER A 78 -12.99 -2.33 -17.70
C SER A 78 -11.75 -3.14 -17.36
N ILE A 79 -11.22 -2.90 -16.17
CA ILE A 79 -10.10 -3.65 -15.57
C ILE A 79 -10.45 -3.99 -14.12
N TRP A 80 -9.72 -4.95 -13.56
CA TRP A 80 -9.87 -5.34 -12.16
C TRP A 80 -8.64 -4.92 -11.36
N ILE A 81 -8.90 -4.22 -10.26
CA ILE A 81 -7.88 -3.78 -9.30
C ILE A 81 -7.91 -4.72 -8.11
N THR A 82 -6.77 -5.33 -7.80
CA THR A 82 -6.58 -6.16 -6.62
C THR A 82 -5.59 -5.46 -5.69
N VAL A 83 -6.02 -5.21 -4.45
CA VAL A 83 -5.17 -4.67 -3.38
C VAL A 83 -4.98 -5.77 -2.36
N ARG A 84 -3.74 -6.21 -2.17
CA ARG A 84 -3.36 -7.21 -1.16
C ARG A 84 -2.44 -6.61 -0.12
N ASP A 85 -2.64 -6.99 1.13
CA ASP A 85 -1.61 -6.82 2.15
C ASP A 85 -0.38 -7.67 1.81
N LEU A 86 0.81 -7.15 2.07
CA LEU A 86 2.06 -7.90 1.90
C LEU A 86 2.35 -8.83 3.09
N PHE A 87 1.73 -8.57 4.26
CA PHE A 87 2.01 -9.30 5.50
C PHE A 87 0.86 -10.18 6.00
N SER A 88 -0.24 -10.25 5.26
CA SER A 88 -1.37 -11.11 5.56
C SER A 88 -2.08 -11.57 4.29
N SER A 89 -3.08 -12.44 4.41
CA SER A 89 -3.96 -12.83 3.31
C SER A 89 -5.08 -11.81 3.03
N ALA A 90 -5.08 -10.64 3.70
CA ALA A 90 -6.13 -9.65 3.51
C ALA A 90 -6.06 -9.06 2.10
N HIS A 91 -7.15 -9.20 1.35
CA HIS A 91 -7.24 -8.67 0.00
C HIS A 91 -8.62 -8.11 -0.31
N THR A 92 -8.68 -7.19 -1.26
CA THR A 92 -9.91 -6.65 -1.82
C THR A 92 -9.76 -6.54 -3.33
N THR A 93 -10.85 -6.72 -4.07
CA THR A 93 -10.83 -6.70 -5.52
C THR A 93 -12.10 -6.03 -6.04
N PHE A 94 -11.93 -5.06 -6.93
CA PHE A 94 -13.03 -4.27 -7.49
C PHE A 94 -12.76 -3.91 -8.95
N GLU A 95 -13.84 -3.67 -9.69
CA GLU A 95 -13.80 -3.29 -11.09
C GLU A 95 -13.56 -1.77 -11.22
N PHE A 96 -12.75 -1.38 -12.20
CA PHE A 96 -12.45 0.01 -12.55
C PHE A 96 -12.67 0.23 -14.04
N ASN A 97 -13.41 1.27 -14.40
CA ASN A 97 -13.67 1.61 -15.78
C ASN A 97 -12.63 2.63 -16.29
N THR A 98 -11.89 2.27 -17.33
CA THR A 98 -10.74 3.04 -17.81
C THR A 98 -11.14 4.32 -18.56
N SER A 99 -12.40 4.40 -19.04
CA SER A 99 -12.89 5.55 -19.81
C SER A 99 -13.03 6.84 -18.99
N GLN A 100 -12.99 6.76 -17.66
CA GLN A 100 -13.23 7.91 -16.78
C GLN A 100 -12.03 8.89 -16.67
N GLU A 101 -10.84 8.56 -17.19
CA GLU A 101 -9.63 9.31 -16.85
C GLU A 101 -8.63 9.69 -17.96
N THR A 102 -9.05 9.82 -19.22
CA THR A 102 -8.19 10.48 -20.22
C THR A 102 -8.23 12.02 -20.11
N LYS A 103 -7.68 12.59 -19.04
CA LYS A 103 -7.26 14.00 -19.02
C LYS A 103 -5.77 14.08 -19.30
N GLN A 104 -5.41 14.11 -20.59
CA GLN A 104 -4.06 14.44 -21.05
C GLN A 104 -3.67 15.83 -20.53
N VAL A 105 -2.66 15.89 -19.67
CA VAL A 105 -1.91 17.12 -19.40
C VAL A 105 -1.14 17.44 -20.67
N LYS A 106 -1.66 18.35 -21.50
CA LYS A 106 -0.90 18.96 -22.59
C LYS A 106 0.01 20.02 -21.97
N ASP A 107 1.32 19.87 -22.17
CA ASP A 107 2.34 20.86 -21.77
C ASP A 107 1.96 22.27 -22.23
N PRO A 108 2.07 23.31 -21.38
CA PRO A 108 1.91 24.69 -21.83
C PRO A 108 3.17 25.17 -22.57
N PRO A 109 3.03 25.88 -23.70
CA PRO A 109 4.16 26.50 -24.39
C PRO A 109 4.70 27.68 -23.58
N LYS A 110 6.02 27.86 -23.62
CA LYS A 110 6.77 28.99 -23.06
C LYS A 110 6.29 30.32 -23.65
N SER A 111 6.10 31.33 -22.80
CA SER A 111 6.04 32.73 -23.22
C SER A 111 6.95 33.59 -22.35
N ASP A 112 7.89 34.22 -23.04
CA ASP A 112 8.84 35.23 -22.59
C ASP A 112 8.17 36.48 -21.97
N LYS A 113 8.79 36.99 -20.88
CA LYS A 113 9.17 38.40 -20.62
C LYS A 113 8.14 39.51 -21.03
N ILE A 114 7.56 40.34 -20.14
CA ILE A 114 8.18 41.54 -19.49
C ILE A 114 7.16 42.22 -18.52
N GLN A 115 7.60 42.43 -17.27
CA GLN A 115 7.54 43.60 -16.36
C GLN A 115 6.28 44.50 -16.15
N GLN A 116 6.01 44.67 -14.85
CA GLN A 116 5.75 45.91 -14.08
C GLN A 116 4.30 46.41 -13.83
N THR A 117 4.04 46.59 -12.52
CA THR A 117 2.96 47.30 -11.80
C THR A 117 3.12 48.84 -11.88
N PRO A 118 2.28 49.74 -11.27
CA PRO A 118 1.11 49.59 -10.40
C PRO A 118 -0.16 50.48 -10.72
N LYS A 119 -1.23 50.25 -9.94
CA LYS A 119 -2.54 50.98 -9.77
C LYS A 119 -2.38 52.42 -9.19
N PRO A 120 -3.37 53.38 -9.22
CA PRO A 120 -4.73 53.21 -8.63
C PRO A 120 -5.95 54.05 -9.15
N ARG A 121 -7.16 53.64 -8.68
CA ARG A 121 -8.48 54.33 -8.45
C ARG A 121 -9.11 55.20 -9.58
N GLN A 122 -10.43 55.32 -9.82
CA GLN A 122 -11.73 54.67 -9.56
C GLN A 122 -12.77 55.67 -10.14
N ILE A 123 -13.79 55.26 -10.93
CA ILE A 123 -15.18 55.79 -10.97
C ILE A 123 -16.02 55.08 -12.06
N VAL A 124 -17.18 54.60 -11.60
CA VAL A 124 -18.36 53.88 -12.15
C VAL A 124 -18.79 54.01 -13.63
N LYS A 125 -19.31 52.92 -14.23
CA LYS A 125 -20.76 52.62 -14.46
C LYS A 125 -20.98 51.27 -15.18
N GLU A 126 -22.15 50.67 -14.92
CA GLU A 126 -22.62 49.30 -15.23
C GLU A 126 -22.76 48.94 -16.73
N ASP A 127 -22.46 47.68 -17.09
CA ASP A 127 -23.29 46.82 -17.97
C ASP A 127 -22.93 45.31 -17.81
N VAL A 128 -23.95 44.51 -17.48
CA VAL A 128 -24.23 43.08 -17.77
C VAL A 128 -23.07 42.10 -18.09
N GLN A 129 -22.73 41.17 -17.16
CA GLN A 129 -22.74 39.69 -17.36
C GLN A 129 -22.14 38.92 -16.16
N LYS A 130 -22.85 37.88 -15.73
CA LYS A 130 -22.47 36.90 -14.68
C LYS A 130 -21.11 36.23 -14.98
N PRO A 131 -20.16 36.17 -14.01
CA PRO A 131 -19.11 35.14 -14.01
C PRO A 131 -19.42 34.05 -12.98
N ARG A 132 -19.27 32.81 -13.41
CA ARG A 132 -19.18 31.59 -12.60
C ARG A 132 -18.25 31.80 -11.40
N GLY A 133 -18.65 31.28 -10.23
CA GLY A 133 -17.82 31.30 -9.02
C GLY A 133 -16.45 30.66 -9.24
N ASN A 134 -15.41 31.34 -8.77
CA ASN A 134 -14.05 30.80 -8.72
C ASN A 134 -14.04 29.58 -7.78
N ARG A 135 -13.65 28.41 -8.30
CA ARG A 135 -13.34 27.24 -7.47
C ARG A 135 -12.16 27.64 -6.56
N GLY A 136 -12.30 27.43 -5.26
CA GLY A 136 -11.29 27.80 -4.26
C GLY A 136 -9.92 27.16 -4.56
N LEU A 137 -8.85 27.86 -4.17
CA LEU A 137 -7.49 27.35 -4.22
C LEU A 137 -7.42 26.02 -3.45
N GLN A 138 -6.75 25.03 -4.04
CA GLN A 138 -6.43 23.77 -3.35
C GLN A 138 -5.65 24.11 -2.07
N GLY A 139 -6.14 23.68 -0.92
CA GLY A 139 -5.50 23.94 0.37
C GLY A 139 -4.08 23.39 0.41
N ASP A 140 -3.20 24.06 1.16
CA ASP A 140 -1.80 23.67 1.35
C ASP A 140 -1.68 22.21 1.79
N ARG A 141 -0.63 21.55 1.30
CA ARG A 141 -0.31 20.17 1.67
C ARG A 141 -0.10 20.12 3.19
N GLY A 142 -0.89 19.31 3.89
CA GLY A 142 -0.77 19.14 5.34
C GLY A 142 0.64 18.72 5.77
N ASP A 143 1.03 19.16 6.97
CA ASP A 143 2.35 18.90 7.55
C ASP A 143 2.70 17.40 7.57
N LYS A 144 4.01 17.10 7.53
CA LYS A 144 4.52 15.73 7.66
C LYS A 144 4.10 15.18 9.03
N GLY A 145 3.43 14.03 9.02
CA GLY A 145 3.00 13.36 10.25
C GLY A 145 4.18 13.06 11.18
N ILE A 146 3.92 13.05 12.48
CA ILE A 146 4.90 12.73 13.52
C ILE A 146 5.46 11.30 13.33
N THR A 147 6.75 11.12 13.61
CA THR A 147 7.37 9.79 13.63
C THR A 147 6.65 8.91 14.66
N GLY A 148 6.31 7.68 14.27
CA GLY A 148 5.65 6.72 15.16
C GLY A 148 6.50 6.35 16.39
N PRO A 149 5.88 5.80 17.45
CA PRO A 149 6.61 5.34 18.63
C PRO A 149 7.56 4.20 18.29
N MET A 150 8.65 4.08 19.06
CA MET A 150 9.57 2.94 18.97
C MET A 150 8.83 1.64 19.30
N GLY A 151 9.10 0.58 18.54
CA GLY A 151 8.50 -0.74 18.77
C GLY A 151 8.84 -1.30 20.16
N LEU A 152 7.97 -2.18 20.67
CA LEU A 152 8.23 -2.90 21.92
C LEU A 152 9.43 -3.85 21.76
N PRO A 153 10.24 -4.07 22.82
CA PRO A 153 11.24 -5.13 22.82
C PRO A 153 10.61 -6.49 22.48
N GLY A 154 11.32 -7.33 21.74
CA GLY A 154 10.86 -8.69 21.44
C GLY A 154 10.72 -9.54 22.70
N ASP A 155 9.84 -10.54 22.64
CA ASP A 155 9.68 -11.53 23.70
C ASP A 155 10.99 -12.28 23.97
N GLY A 156 11.24 -12.62 25.24
CA GLY A 156 12.39 -13.42 25.62
C GLY A 156 12.34 -14.80 24.96
N GLY A 157 13.49 -15.31 24.51
CA GLY A 157 13.56 -16.63 23.90
C GLY A 157 13.05 -17.74 24.85
N GLU A 158 12.44 -18.78 24.27
CA GLU A 158 11.97 -19.93 25.03
C GLU A 158 13.10 -20.61 25.81
N LYS A 159 12.78 -21.10 27.01
CA LYS A 159 13.73 -21.87 27.81
C LYS A 159 14.17 -23.11 27.02
N GLY A 160 15.48 -23.33 26.92
CA GLY A 160 16.02 -24.51 26.24
C GLY A 160 15.49 -25.84 26.83
N PRO A 161 15.50 -26.93 26.04
CA PRO A 161 15.01 -28.22 26.48
C PRO A 161 15.77 -28.74 27.70
N THR A 162 15.11 -29.57 28.50
CA THR A 162 15.75 -30.27 29.62
C THR A 162 16.80 -31.24 29.07
N GLY A 163 17.97 -31.31 29.70
CA GLY A 163 19.04 -32.23 29.30
C GLY A 163 18.64 -33.71 29.40
N PRO A 164 19.36 -34.61 28.70
CA PRO A 164 19.08 -36.05 28.76
C PRO A 164 19.30 -36.62 30.16
N THR A 165 18.57 -37.69 30.49
CA THR A 165 18.80 -38.47 31.71
C THR A 165 20.21 -39.08 31.69
N GLY A 166 20.89 -39.07 32.84
CA GLY A 166 22.22 -39.68 32.99
C GLY A 166 22.22 -41.21 32.77
N PRO A 167 23.39 -41.80 32.48
CA PRO A 167 23.52 -43.25 32.31
C PRO A 167 23.22 -44.01 33.61
N PRO A 168 22.80 -45.30 33.53
CA PRO A 168 22.67 -46.18 34.69
C PRO A 168 23.99 -46.29 35.49
N GLY A 169 23.89 -46.46 36.81
CA GLY A 169 25.05 -46.71 37.68
C GLY A 169 25.75 -48.04 37.37
N SER A 170 27.04 -48.13 37.72
CA SER A 170 27.80 -49.39 37.61
C SER A 170 27.23 -50.47 38.52
N PRO A 171 27.30 -51.76 38.13
CA PRO A 171 27.00 -52.88 39.02
C PRO A 171 27.80 -52.79 40.34
N GLY A 172 27.18 -53.19 41.45
CA GLY A 172 27.86 -53.24 42.75
C GLY A 172 28.94 -54.31 42.79
N ASP A 173 29.93 -54.13 43.67
CA ASP A 173 30.98 -55.10 43.89
C ASP A 173 30.44 -56.45 44.37
N LYS A 174 31.09 -57.53 43.95
CA LYS A 174 30.76 -58.89 44.39
C LYS A 174 30.95 -58.99 45.91
N GLY A 175 29.97 -59.56 46.61
CA GLY A 175 30.08 -59.80 48.05
C GLY A 175 31.29 -60.64 48.41
N ILE A 176 31.89 -60.35 49.57
CA ILE A 176 32.99 -61.14 50.13
C ILE A 176 32.56 -62.59 50.34
N GLN A 177 33.46 -63.54 50.06
CA GLN A 177 33.20 -64.95 50.33
C GLN A 177 33.10 -65.17 51.84
N GLY A 178 32.09 -65.94 52.26
CA GLY A 178 31.94 -66.31 53.67
C GLY A 178 33.14 -67.12 54.18
N PRO A 179 33.38 -67.12 55.50
CA PRO A 179 34.44 -67.94 56.09
C PRO A 179 34.19 -69.44 55.81
N PRO A 180 35.25 -70.27 55.75
CA PRO A 180 35.12 -71.72 55.69
C PRO A 180 34.29 -72.24 56.88
N GLY A 181 33.41 -73.23 56.64
CA GLY A 181 32.67 -73.91 57.71
C GLY A 181 33.56 -74.91 58.47
N GLU A 182 33.28 -75.11 59.78
CA GLU A 182 33.84 -76.19 60.61
C GLU A 182 33.16 -77.54 60.36
#